data_AF-A0A7Y8LHE1-F1
#
_entry.id   AF-A0A7Y8LHE1-F1
#
_cell.length_a   1.000
_cell.length_b   1.000
_cell.length_c   1.000
_cell.angle_alpha   90.00
_cell.angle_beta   90.00
_cell.angle_gamma   90.00
#
_symmetry.space_group_name_H-M   'P 1'
#
loop_
_entity.id
_entity.type
_entity.pdbx_description
1 polymer ?
#
loop_
_entity_poly.entity_id
_entity_poly.type
_entity_poly.pdbx_seq_one_letter_code
_entity_poly.pdbx_strand_id
1 'polypeptide(L)'
;SLPTQMLETSLQLADTLGDLELFGQNRGEVDDLFSRLDAVSVEEANRVARKFYTLENLQFLLVGNAAKIKADAAKYSPKFKIVSVTEPGFSVAF
;
A
#
# COMPACT_ATOMS: atom_id res chain seq x y z
N SER A 1 16.44 -1.83 -16.72
CA SER A 1 15.04 -2.18 -16.49
C SER A 1 14.86 -2.52 -15.01
N LEU A 2 14.04 -1.74 -14.31
CA LEU A 2 13.52 -2.09 -12.97
C LEU A 2 12.39 -3.12 -13.14
N PRO A 3 12.14 -4.00 -12.17
CA PRO A 3 12.66 -5.35 -12.31
C PRO A 3 11.54 -6.38 -12.51
N THR A 4 11.84 -7.35 -13.36
CA THR A 4 11.19 -8.67 -13.49
C THR A 4 11.02 -9.43 -12.16
N GLN A 5 11.57 -8.92 -11.06
CA GLN A 5 11.46 -9.46 -9.70
C GLN A 5 10.05 -9.30 -9.09
N MET A 6 9.22 -8.36 -9.55
CA MET A 6 7.82 -8.27 -9.10
C MET A 6 6.87 -9.25 -9.82
N LEU A 7 7.39 -9.95 -10.83
CA LEU A 7 6.67 -10.86 -11.73
C LEU A 7 7.40 -12.22 -11.82
N GLU A 8 8.05 -12.62 -10.72
CA GLU A 8 9.01 -13.74 -10.72
C GLU A 8 8.34 -15.11 -10.75
N THR A 9 7.03 -15.19 -10.45
CA THR A 9 6.26 -16.45 -10.52
C THR A 9 5.09 -16.32 -11.48
N SER A 10 4.80 -17.42 -12.21
CA SER A 10 3.68 -17.50 -13.15
C SER A 10 2.32 -17.17 -12.51
N LEU A 11 2.21 -17.36 -11.18
CA LEU A 11 1.00 -17.05 -10.41
C LEU A 11 0.78 -15.54 -10.26
N GLN A 12 1.82 -14.77 -9.93
CA GLN A 12 1.73 -13.31 -9.79
C GLN A 12 1.43 -12.63 -11.12
N LEU A 13 1.94 -13.22 -12.21
CA LEU A 13 1.62 -12.80 -13.57
C LEU A 13 0.16 -13.09 -13.90
N ALA A 14 -0.34 -14.28 -13.55
CA ALA A 14 -1.73 -14.68 -13.79
C ALA A 14 -2.73 -13.85 -12.98
N ASP A 15 -2.41 -13.51 -11.72
CA ASP A 15 -3.26 -12.66 -10.87
C ASP A 15 -3.33 -11.23 -11.43
N THR A 16 -2.19 -10.66 -11.82
CA THR A 16 -2.14 -9.32 -12.43
C THR A 16 -2.91 -9.30 -13.75
N LEU A 17 -2.75 -10.33 -14.60
CA LEU A 17 -3.53 -10.46 -15.84
C LEU A 17 -5.01 -10.69 -15.58
N GLY A 18 -5.36 -11.42 -14.51
CA GLY A 18 -6.72 -11.65 -14.06
C GLY A 18 -7.41 -10.36 -13.62
N ASP A 19 -6.72 -9.52 -12.85
CA ASP A 19 -7.23 -8.21 -12.46
C ASP A 19 -7.41 -7.28 -13.67
N LEU A 20 -6.44 -7.25 -14.58
CA LEU A 20 -6.51 -6.42 -15.78
C LEU A 20 -7.68 -6.84 -16.70
N GLU A 21 -7.89 -8.14 -16.90
CA GLU A 21 -9.04 -8.68 -17.65
C GLU A 21 -10.37 -8.39 -16.92
N LEU A 22 -10.41 -8.58 -15.60
CA LEU A 22 -11.59 -8.36 -14.77
C LEU A 22 -12.04 -6.89 -14.76
N PHE A 23 -11.10 -5.95 -14.81
CA PHE A 23 -11.37 -4.52 -14.87
C PHE A 23 -11.49 -3.96 -16.31
N GLY A 24 -11.46 -4.83 -17.34
CA GLY A 24 -11.73 -4.46 -18.73
C GLY A 24 -10.57 -3.76 -19.45
N GLN A 25 -9.33 -3.99 -18.99
CA GLN A 25 -8.13 -3.39 -19.57
C GLN A 25 -7.71 -4.18 -20.81
N ASN A 26 -7.95 -3.61 -22.00
CA ASN A 26 -7.58 -4.21 -23.29
C ASN A 26 -6.06 -4.47 -23.35
N ARG A 27 -5.60 -5.47 -24.12
CA ARG A 27 -4.17 -5.86 -24.23
C ARG A 27 -3.19 -4.70 -24.45
N GLY A 28 -3.61 -3.64 -25.14
CA GLY A 28 -2.80 -2.43 -25.32
C GLY A 28 -2.44 -1.74 -24.01
N GLU A 29 -3.29 -1.83 -22.98
CA GLU A 29 -3.00 -1.30 -21.65
C GLU A 29 -1.91 -2.08 -20.93
N VAL A 30 -1.71 -3.37 -21.21
CA VAL A 30 -0.60 -4.15 -20.64
C VAL A 30 0.72 -3.68 -21.24
N ASP A 31 0.80 -3.60 -22.56
CA ASP A 31 2.00 -3.15 -23.28
C ASP A 31 2.33 -1.68 -22.94
N ASP A 32 1.31 -0.83 -22.88
CA ASP A 32 1.46 0.59 -22.51
C ASP A 32 1.74 0.78 -21.02
N LEU A 33 1.25 -0.10 -20.14
CA LEU A 33 1.52 -0.02 -18.70
C LEU A 33 3.01 -0.18 -18.42
N PHE A 34 3.64 -1.20 -19.01
CA PHE A 34 5.08 -1.39 -18.85
C PHE A 34 5.88 -0.25 -19.46
N SER A 35 5.50 0.23 -20.64
CA SER A 35 6.13 1.40 -21.27
C SER A 35 6.01 2.66 -20.39
N ARG A 36 4.84 2.89 -19.77
CA ARG A 36 4.60 4.03 -18.87
C ARG A 36 5.37 3.90 -17.56
N LEU A 37 5.53 2.70 -17.03
CA LEU A 37 6.34 2.43 -15.84
C LEU A 37 7.83 2.67 -16.11
N ASP A 38 8.35 2.16 -17.23
CA ASP A 38 9.74 2.37 -17.65
C ASP A 38 10.06 3.85 -17.95
N ALA A 39 9.06 4.62 -18.38
CA ALA A 39 9.21 6.04 -18.65
C ALA A 39 9.23 6.94 -17.39
N VAL A 40 8.97 6.38 -16.19
CA VAL A 40 8.98 7.16 -14.94
C VAL A 40 10.41 7.55 -14.56
N SER A 41 10.69 8.85 -14.55
CA SER A 41 11.95 9.38 -14.05
C SER A 41 11.95 9.50 -12.52
N VAL A 42 13.14 9.60 -11.92
CA VAL A 42 13.31 9.82 -10.48
C VAL A 42 12.67 11.14 -10.04
N GLU A 43 12.77 12.19 -10.87
CA GLU A 43 12.18 13.50 -10.62
C GLU A 43 10.65 13.40 -10.57
N GLU A 44 10.05 12.68 -11.51
CA GLU A 44 8.60 12.48 -11.59
C GLU A 44 8.10 11.63 -10.43
N ALA A 45 8.79 10.54 -10.10
CA ALA A 45 8.51 9.71 -8.92
C ALA A 45 8.55 10.55 -7.63
N ASN A 46 9.58 11.37 -7.46
CA ASN A 46 9.72 12.25 -6.30
C ASN A 46 8.63 13.34 -6.25
N ARG A 47 8.22 13.89 -7.40
CA ARG A 47 7.14 14.88 -7.49
C ARG A 47 5.80 14.27 -7.09
N VAL A 48 5.49 13.08 -7.59
CA VAL A 48 4.28 12.31 -7.24
C VAL A 48 4.31 11.92 -5.76
N ALA A 49 5.46 11.45 -5.25
CA ALA A 49 5.62 11.10 -3.85
C ALA A 49 5.28 12.28 -2.93
N ARG A 50 5.83 13.47 -3.20
CA ARG A 50 5.50 14.69 -2.43
C ARG A 50 4.04 15.11 -2.55
N LYS A 51 3.38 14.81 -3.67
CA LYS A 51 1.97 15.16 -3.89
C LYS A 51 1.01 14.26 -3.11
N PHE A 52 1.28 12.96 -3.06
CA PHE A 52 0.33 11.97 -2.52
C PHE A 52 0.71 11.42 -1.15
N TYR A 53 2.00 11.37 -0.80
CA TYR A 53 2.46 11.02 0.55
C TYR A 53 2.68 12.29 1.35
N THR A 54 1.59 12.81 1.91
CA THR A 54 1.64 13.97 2.79
C THR A 54 2.30 13.61 4.11
N LEU A 55 3.05 14.55 4.70
CA LEU A 55 3.61 14.37 6.05
C LEU A 55 2.60 14.69 7.16
N GLU A 56 1.44 15.21 6.78
CA GLU A 56 0.36 15.62 7.69
C GLU A 56 -0.80 14.62 7.65
N ASN A 57 -1.58 14.56 8.73
CA ASN A 57 -2.76 13.71 8.89
C ASN A 57 -2.50 12.20 8.67
N LEU A 58 -1.29 11.76 8.99
CA LEU A 58 -0.91 10.35 8.92
C LEU A 58 -1.63 9.54 10.02
N GLN A 59 -2.17 8.39 9.63
CA GLN A 59 -2.74 7.42 10.56
C GLN A 59 -1.75 6.27 10.77
N PHE A 60 -1.36 6.06 12.03
CA PHE A 60 -0.57 4.91 12.43
C PHE A 60 -1.43 3.92 13.19
N LEU A 61 -1.21 2.62 12.96
CA LEU A 61 -1.82 1.53 13.73
C LEU A 61 -0.70 0.77 14.45
N LEU A 62 -0.81 0.72 15.78
CA LEU A 62 0.11 -0.03 16.63
C LEU A 62 -0.65 -1.21 17.22
N VAL A 63 -0.18 -2.43 16.96
CA VAL A 63 -0.81 -3.67 17.45
C VAL A 63 0.02 -4.24 18.60
N GLY A 64 -0.59 -4.42 19.76
CA GLY A 64 0.10 -4.97 20.93
C GLY A 64 -0.64 -4.70 22.24
N ASN A 65 0.03 -4.94 23.36
CA ASN A 65 -0.52 -4.61 24.68
C ASN A 65 -0.62 -3.10 24.84
N ALA A 66 -1.84 -2.57 24.72
CA ALA A 66 -2.13 -1.14 24.80
C ALA A 66 -1.53 -0.48 26.06
N ALA A 67 -1.57 -1.14 27.22
CA ALA A 67 -1.04 -0.59 28.46
C ALA A 67 0.48 -0.39 28.43
N LYS A 68 1.21 -1.23 27.69
CA LYS A 68 2.67 -1.15 27.56
C LYS A 68 3.13 -0.09 26.56
N ILE A 69 2.38 0.12 25.48
CA ILE A 69 2.79 0.99 24.36
C ILE A 69 2.24 2.41 24.44
N LYS A 70 1.22 2.65 25.28
CA LYS A 70 0.51 3.94 25.36
C LYS A 70 1.44 5.12 25.63
N ALA A 71 2.37 4.97 26.57
CA ALA A 71 3.28 6.04 26.96
C ALA A 71 4.23 6.45 25.82
N ASP A 72 4.71 5.47 25.05
CA ASP A 72 5.58 5.74 23.91
C ASP A 72 4.81 6.31 22.72
N ALA A 73 3.61 5.78 22.44
CA ALA A 73 2.74 6.31 21.39
C ALA A 73 2.35 7.79 21.64
N ALA A 74 2.10 8.14 22.91
CA ALA A 74 1.75 9.50 23.32
C ALA A 74 2.83 10.56 23.02
N LYS A 75 4.11 10.14 22.86
CA LYS A 75 5.20 11.04 22.46
C LYS A 75 5.04 11.55 21.03
N TYR A 76 4.39 10.77 20.17
CA TYR A 76 4.22 11.07 18.74
C TYR A 76 2.85 11.66 18.42
N SER A 77 1.81 11.27 19.16
CA SER A 77 0.50 11.92 19.10
C SER A 77 -0.20 11.86 20.45
N PRO A 78 -0.64 12.99 21.03
CA PRO A 78 -1.43 12.98 22.26
C PRO A 78 -2.87 12.48 22.03
N LYS A 79 -3.34 12.45 20.77
CA LYS A 79 -4.68 12.00 20.39
C LYS A 79 -4.59 10.66 19.66
N PHE A 80 -5.13 9.62 20.27
CA PHE A 80 -5.23 8.29 19.67
C PHE A 80 -6.44 7.54 20.22
N LYS A 81 -6.95 6.59 19.43
CA LYS A 81 -7.98 5.65 19.84
C LYS A 81 -7.31 4.33 20.22
N ILE A 82 -7.66 3.78 21.37
CA ILE A 82 -7.35 2.39 21.70
C ILE A 82 -8.55 1.56 21.24
N VAL A 83 -8.29 0.58 20.38
CA VAL A 83 -9.31 -0.34 19.86
C VAL A 83 -8.94 -1.74 20.31
N SER A 84 -9.92 -2.51 20.82
CA SER A 84 -9.71 -3.92 21.11
C SER A 84 -9.52 -4.68 19.80
N VAL A 85 -8.59 -5.63 19.76
CA VAL A 85 -8.44 -6.55 18.62
C VAL A 85 -9.68 -7.42 18.39
N THR A 86 -10.59 -7.49 19.36
CA THR A 86 -11.88 -8.19 19.25
C THR A 86 -13.02 -7.31 18.76
N GLU A 87 -12.80 -6.01 18.51
CA GLU A 87 -13.85 -5.18 17.91
C GLU A 87 -14.16 -5.62 16.46
N PRO A 88 -15.43 -5.52 16.02
CA PRO A 88 -15.80 -5.74 14.63
C PRO A 88 -14.95 -4.90 13.66
N GLY A 89 -14.42 -5.54 12.61
CA GLY A 89 -13.50 -4.93 11.65
C GLY A 89 -12.01 -5.07 12.02
N PHE A 90 -11.69 -5.45 13.25
CA PHE A 90 -10.34 -5.84 13.69
C PHE A 90 -10.26 -7.29 14.16
N SER A 91 -11.40 -7.86 14.57
CA SER A 91 -11.51 -9.28 14.86
C SER A 91 -11.23 -10.12 13.63
N VAL A 92 -10.42 -11.15 13.77
CA VAL A 92 -10.35 -12.22 12.78
C VAL A 92 -11.71 -12.90 12.79
N ALA A 93 -12.48 -12.74 11.71
CA ALA A 93 -13.71 -13.48 11.55
C ALA A 93 -13.35 -14.97 11.45
N PHE A 94 -13.78 -15.74 12.45
CA PHE A 94 -13.87 -17.19 12.37
C PHE A 94 -15.34 -17.56 12.42
#